data_AF-A0A0C3IGH7-F1
#
_entry.id   AF-A0A0C3IGH7-F1
#
_cell.length_a   1.000
_cell.length_b   1.000
_cell.length_c   1.000
_cell.angle_alpha   90.00
_cell.angle_beta   90.00
_cell.angle_gamma   90.00
#
_symmetry.space_group_name_H-M   'P 1'
#
loop_
_entity.id
_entity.type
_entity.pdbx_description
1 polymer ?
#
loop_
_entity_poly.entity_id
_entity_poly.type
_entity_poly.pdbx_seq_one_letter_code
_entity_poly.pdbx_strand_id
1 'polypeptide(L)'
;MNHVISLKFVINHWRLFAMQDGYTLHSTVIYAEPVIGGGYLPAFIGKEGTKIIVRTNAPLPTELAARNALRDVLWGAHVEQRINLQRHPLETDGPTQELAA
;
A
#
# COMPACT_ATOMS: atom_id res chain seq x y z
N MET A 1 -14.49 18.37 5.87
CA MET A 1 -14.06 17.35 6.86
C MET A 1 -14.26 15.99 6.24
N ASN A 2 -13.20 15.34 5.75
CA ASN A 2 -13.31 13.99 5.18
C ASN A 2 -13.42 13.00 6.35
N HIS A 3 -14.61 12.45 6.57
CA HIS A 3 -14.80 11.30 7.44
C HIS A 3 -14.16 10.08 6.78
N VAL A 4 -12.90 9.79 7.11
CA VAL A 4 -12.25 8.54 6.71
C VAL A 4 -12.76 7.44 7.64
N ILE A 5 -13.68 6.62 7.15
CA ILE A 5 -14.11 5.41 7.85
C ILE A 5 -12.98 4.39 7.70
N SER A 6 -12.15 4.25 8.73
CA SER A 6 -11.04 3.28 8.75
C SER A 6 -11.57 1.87 8.98
N LEU A 7 -11.95 1.16 7.92
CA LEU A 7 -12.27 -0.27 7.97
C LEU A 7 -10.96 -1.08 7.96
N LYS A 8 -10.86 -2.07 8.87
CA LYS A 8 -9.70 -2.95 9.02
C LYS A 8 -10.03 -4.35 8.50
N PHE A 9 -9.31 -4.79 7.47
CA PHE A 9 -9.44 -6.12 6.89
C PHE A 9 -8.16 -6.93 7.05
N VAL A 10 -8.29 -8.18 7.50
CA VAL A 10 -7.19 -9.15 7.50
C VAL A 10 -7.42 -10.11 6.35
N ILE A 11 -6.50 -10.14 5.39
CA ILE A 11 -6.67 -10.94 4.17
C ILE A 11 -5.56 -11.97 4.02
N ASN A 12 -5.98 -13.24 3.90
CA ASN A 12 -5.17 -14.32 3.32
C ASN A 12 -5.25 -14.14 1.80
N HIS A 13 -4.13 -14.15 1.08
CA HIS A 13 -4.06 -13.90 -0.37
C HIS A 13 -4.17 -12.44 -0.83
N TRP A 14 -3.77 -11.48 0.01
CA TRP A 14 -3.64 -10.06 -0.37
C TRP A 14 -2.93 -9.82 -1.70
N ARG A 15 -1.98 -10.69 -2.06
CA ARG A 15 -1.28 -10.73 -3.34
C ARG A 15 -2.27 -10.74 -4.51
N LEU A 16 -3.29 -11.60 -4.49
CA LEU A 16 -4.30 -11.68 -5.55
C LEU A 16 -5.16 -10.41 -5.60
N PHE A 17 -5.58 -9.89 -4.45
CA PHE A 17 -6.40 -8.68 -4.36
C PHE A 17 -5.66 -7.41 -4.78
N ALA A 18 -4.38 -7.30 -4.46
CA ALA A 18 -3.53 -6.21 -4.95
C ALA A 18 -3.41 -6.24 -6.49
N MET A 19 -3.45 -7.44 -7.10
CA MET A 19 -3.31 -7.64 -8.54
C MET A 19 -4.60 -7.45 -9.35
N GLN A 20 -5.76 -7.88 -8.83
CA GLN A 20 -7.02 -7.87 -9.60
C GLN A 20 -7.93 -6.67 -9.33
N ASP A 21 -7.95 -6.14 -8.10
CA ASP A 21 -9.02 -5.19 -7.69
C ASP A 21 -8.54 -3.73 -7.55
N GLY A 22 -7.30 -3.42 -7.89
CA GLY A 22 -6.80 -2.03 -7.88
C GLY A 22 -6.77 -1.38 -6.50
N TYR A 23 -6.66 -2.18 -5.42
CA TYR A 23 -6.58 -1.67 -4.04
C TYR A 23 -5.30 -0.88 -3.75
N THR A 24 -4.30 -0.99 -4.62
CA THR A 24 -3.05 -0.23 -4.53
C THR A 24 -3.07 0.93 -5.52
N LEU A 25 -2.77 2.13 -5.02
CA LEU A 25 -2.56 3.35 -5.80
C LEU A 25 -1.11 3.80 -5.61
N HIS A 26 -0.64 4.74 -6.43
CA HIS A 26 0.67 5.38 -6.24
C HIS A 26 0.83 6.07 -4.87
N SER A 27 -0.29 6.45 -4.24
CA SER A 27 -0.35 7.04 -2.90
C SER A 27 -0.46 6.02 -1.78
N THR A 28 -0.43 4.71 -2.08
CA THR A 28 -0.50 3.65 -1.08
C THR A 28 0.69 3.74 -0.12
N VAL A 29 0.38 3.95 1.16
CA VAL A 29 1.37 3.99 2.23
C VAL A 29 1.49 2.62 2.88
N ILE A 30 2.69 2.04 2.81
CA ILE A 30 3.04 0.80 3.50
C ILE A 30 3.41 1.10 4.94
N TYR A 31 2.87 0.33 5.87
CA TYR A 31 3.21 0.37 7.29
C TYR A 31 3.27 -1.04 7.89
N ALA A 32 3.52 -1.12 9.19
CA ALA A 32 3.60 -2.36 9.93
C ALA A 32 2.54 -2.33 11.05
N GLU A 33 1.65 -3.31 11.06
CA GLU A 33 0.64 -3.45 12.10
C GLU A 33 1.21 -4.32 13.24
N PRO A 34 1.27 -3.82 14.49
CA PRO A 34 1.75 -4.62 15.62
C PRO A 34 0.77 -5.74 15.97
N VAL A 35 1.28 -6.89 16.40
CA VAL A 35 0.48 -8.05 16.82
C VAL A 35 0.53 -8.23 18.33
N ILE A 36 -0.62 -8.51 18.94
CA ILE A 36 -0.68 -8.90 20.37
C ILE A 36 0.07 -10.22 20.54
N GLY A 37 1.11 -10.22 21.37
CA GLY A 37 2.02 -11.36 21.53
C GLY A 37 3.37 -11.19 20.82
N GLY A 38 3.58 -10.07 20.11
CA GLY A 38 4.87 -9.68 19.56
C GLY A 38 4.96 -9.78 18.03
N GLY A 39 5.87 -8.98 17.47
CA GLY A 39 6.11 -8.89 16.03
C GLY A 39 5.10 -8.02 15.28
N TYR A 40 5.22 -8.04 13.96
CA TYR A 40 4.56 -7.10 13.06
C TYR A 40 4.01 -7.80 11.82
N LEU A 41 2.80 -7.46 11.43
CA LEU A 41 2.22 -7.83 10.14
C LEU A 41 2.45 -6.71 9.12
N PRO A 42 2.74 -7.04 7.86
CA PRO A 42 2.74 -6.03 6.82
C PRO A 42 1.33 -5.46 6.62
N ALA A 43 1.23 -4.16 6.39
CA ALA A 43 -0.05 -3.51 6.17
C ALA A 43 0.09 -2.33 5.22
N PHE A 44 -1.01 -1.92 4.60
CA PHE A 44 -1.05 -0.71 3.79
C PHE A 44 -2.42 -0.05 3.84
N ILE A 45 -2.45 1.24 3.51
CA ILE A 45 -3.71 1.98 3.31
C ILE A 45 -4.02 1.94 1.82
N GLY A 46 -5.12 1.27 1.48
CA GLY A 46 -5.63 1.19 0.12
C GLY A 46 -6.49 2.41 -0.24
N LYS A 47 -7.18 2.30 -1.37
CA LYS A 47 -8.17 3.29 -1.82
C LYS A 47 -9.17 3.62 -0.71
N GLU A 48 -9.59 4.89 -0.66
CA GLU A 48 -10.60 5.42 0.27
C GLU A 48 -10.25 5.28 1.77
N GLY A 49 -8.96 5.09 2.09
CA GLY A 49 -8.49 5.03 3.48
C GLY A 49 -8.70 3.65 4.14
N THR A 50 -9.02 2.63 3.34
CA THR A 50 -9.21 1.27 3.85
C THR A 50 -7.89 0.69 4.35
N LYS A 51 -7.84 0.22 5.59
CA LYS A 51 -6.65 -0.42 6.17
C LYS A 51 -6.65 -1.91 5.85
N ILE A 52 -5.66 -2.34 5.08
CA ILE A 52 -5.43 -3.73 4.72
C ILE A 52 -4.26 -4.24 5.55
N ILE A 53 -4.49 -5.33 6.29
CA ILE A 53 -3.45 -6.05 7.03
C ILE A 53 -3.24 -7.39 6.35
N VAL A 54 -1.98 -7.64 6.02
CA VAL A 54 -1.55 -8.86 5.36
C VAL A 54 -1.35 -9.95 6.39
N ARG A 55 -2.09 -11.05 6.24
CA ARG A 55 -1.85 -12.24 7.05
C ARG A 55 -0.65 -13.00 6.49
N THR A 56 0.35 -13.20 7.33
CA THR A 56 1.54 -14.02 7.06
C THR A 56 1.52 -15.26 7.95
N ASN A 57 2.34 -16.26 7.61
CA ASN A 57 2.46 -17.49 8.42
C ASN A 57 2.93 -17.20 9.86
N ALA A 58 3.78 -16.18 10.02
CA ALA A 58 4.22 -15.67 11.32
C ALA A 58 4.41 -14.15 11.25
N PRO A 59 4.21 -13.42 12.37
CA PRO A 59 4.60 -12.02 12.49
C PRO A 59 6.10 -11.84 12.27
N LEU A 60 6.48 -10.75 11.63
CA LEU A 60 7.87 -10.39 11.38
C LEU A 60 8.48 -9.74 12.63
N PRO A 61 9.79 -9.92 12.89
CA PRO A 61 10.40 -9.51 14.15
C PRO A 61 10.50 -7.99 14.31
N THR A 62 10.49 -7.23 13.21
CA THR A 62 10.62 -5.77 13.24
C THR A 62 9.66 -5.10 12.26
N GLU A 63 9.31 -3.84 12.53
CA GLU A 63 8.51 -3.03 11.60
C GLU A 63 9.17 -2.92 10.23
N LEU A 64 10.50 -2.74 10.20
CA LEU A 64 11.25 -2.61 8.96
C LEU A 64 11.17 -3.89 8.12
N ALA A 65 11.26 -5.06 8.77
CA ALA A 65 11.08 -6.34 8.08
C ALA A 65 9.68 -6.48 7.49
N ALA A 66 8.63 -6.08 8.21
CA ALA A 66 7.26 -6.06 7.71
C ALA A 66 7.06 -5.13 6.51
N ARG A 67 7.57 -3.90 6.61
CA ARG A 67 7.49 -2.92 5.51
C ARG A 67 8.25 -3.40 4.27
N ASN A 68 9.48 -3.89 4.44
CA ASN A 68 10.30 -4.38 3.34
C ASN A 68 9.69 -5.59 2.66
N ALA A 69 9.17 -6.56 3.43
CA ALA A 69 8.52 -7.74 2.88
C ALA A 69 7.34 -7.37 1.96
N LEU A 70 6.50 -6.42 2.38
CA LEU A 70 5.37 -5.95 1.56
C LEU A 70 5.84 -5.14 0.35
N ARG A 71 6.82 -4.25 0.53
CA ARG A 71 7.42 -3.48 -0.57
C ARG A 71 7.98 -4.38 -1.66
N ASP A 72 8.75 -5.41 -1.29
CA ASP A 72 9.43 -6.27 -2.27
C ASP A 72 8.41 -7.09 -3.08
N VAL A 73 7.29 -7.51 -2.46
CA VAL A 73 6.20 -8.17 -3.18
C VAL A 73 5.48 -7.22 -4.14
N LEU A 74 5.16 -6.00 -3.69
CA LEU A 74 4.53 -4.99 -4.53
C LEU A 74 5.45 -4.61 -5.69
N TRP A 75 6.74 -4.47 -5.43
CA TRP A 75 7.75 -4.20 -6.46
C TRP A 75 7.82 -5.33 -7.49
N GLY A 76 7.88 -6.59 -7.06
CA GLY A 76 7.84 -7.73 -7.98
C GLY A 76 6.57 -7.75 -8.83
N ALA A 77 5.40 -7.48 -8.22
CA ALA A 77 4.15 -7.35 -8.94
C ALA A 77 4.14 -6.20 -9.97
N HIS A 78 4.81 -5.09 -9.66
CA HIS A 78 4.97 -3.96 -10.58
C HIS A 78 5.89 -4.28 -11.75
N VAL A 79 7.04 -4.91 -11.48
CA VAL A 79 7.99 -5.36 -12.52
C VAL A 79 7.33 -6.35 -13.48
N GLU A 80 6.48 -7.24 -12.97
CA GLU A 80 5.66 -8.17 -13.77
C GLU A 80 4.43 -7.50 -14.44
N GLN A 81 4.30 -6.17 -14.35
CA GLN A 81 3.18 -5.37 -14.87
C GLN A 81 1.79 -5.82 -14.40
N ARG A 82 1.72 -6.52 -13.26
CA ARG A 82 0.47 -6.95 -12.63
C ARG A 82 -0.19 -5.85 -11.79
N ILE A 83 0.57 -4.85 -11.36
CA ILE A 83 0.07 -3.65 -10.69
C ILE A 83 0.80 -2.40 -11.21
N ASN A 84 0.11 -1.24 -11.17
CA ASN A 84 0.73 0.04 -11.48
C ASN A 84 1.06 0.80 -10.19
N LEU A 85 2.35 0.91 -9.88
CA LEU A 85 2.86 1.75 -8.78
C LEU A 85 3.36 3.12 -9.26
N GLN A 86 3.35 3.39 -10.57
CA GLN A 86 3.69 4.71 -11.08
C GLN A 86 2.61 5.70 -10.67
N ARG A 87 3.04 6.96 -10.45
CA ARG A 87 2.11 8.08 -10.23
C ARG A 87 1.03 8.08 -11.31
N HIS A 88 -0.23 8.19 -10.89
CA HIS A 88 -1.33 8.30 -11.85
C HIS A 88 -1.16 9.59 -12.67
N PRO A 89 -1.30 9.58 -14.00
CA PRO A 89 -1.08 10.74 -14.86
C PRO A 89 -2.15 11.86 -14.72
N LEU A 90 -2.84 11.95 -13.58
CA LEU A 90 -3.76 13.05 -13.25
C LEU A 90 -3.20 14.01 -12.20
N GLU A 91 -2.02 13.73 -11.64
CA GLU A 91 -1.19 14.75 -10.99
C GLU A 91 -0.16 15.27 -11.98
N THR A 92 -0.63 15.80 -13.12
CA THR A 92 0.18 16.75 -13.87
C THR A 92 0.34 17.94 -12.93
N ASP A 93 1.57 18.26 -12.55
CA ASP A 93 1.91 19.56 -12.00
C ASP A 93 1.11 20.61 -12.79
N GLY A 94 0.23 21.34 -12.10
CA GLY A 94 -0.46 22.46 -12.71
C GLY A 94 0.56 23.34 -13.42
N PRO A 95 0.21 23.95 -14.57
CA PRO A 95 1.17 24.61 -15.43
C PRO A 95 2.03 25.53 -14.57
N THR A 96 3.33 25.25 -14.51
CA THR A 96 4.31 26.22 -14.05
C THR A 96 4.02 27.45 -14.88
N GLN A 97 3.47 28.50 -14.26
CA GLN A 97 3.38 29.80 -14.88
C GLN A 97 4.82 30.20 -15.17
N GLU A 98 5.24 29.92 -16.40
CA GLU A 98 6.26 30.65 -17.11
C GLU A 98 5.84 32.12 -17.00
N LEU A 99 6.42 32.82 -16.02
CA LEU A 99 6.43 34.27 -15.94
C LEU A 99 7.12 34.75 -17.22
N ALA A 100 6.31 34.94 -18.25
CA ALA A 100 6.69 35.66 -19.43
C ALA A 100 6.94 37.13 -19.05
N ALA A 101 8.15 37.58 -19.42
CA ALA A 101 8.57 38.96 -19.70
C ALA A 101 8.49 39.99 -18.55
#